data_AF-A0A9X5PZN7-F1
#
_entry.id   AF-A0A9X5PZN7-F1
#
_cell.length_a   1.000
_cell.length_b   1.000
_cell.length_c   1.000
_cell.angle_alpha   90.00
_cell.angle_beta   90.00
_cell.angle_gamma   90.00
#
_symmetry.space_group_name_H-M   'P 1'
#
loop_
_entity.id
_entity.type
_entity.pdbx_description
1 polymer ?
#
loop_
_entity_poly.entity_id
_entity_poly.type
_entity_poly.pdbx_seq_one_letter_code
_entity_poly.pdbx_strand_id
1 'polypeptide(L)'
;MTRRYTPEQADRMRKRRYWFYVDGERFSSAGAANKHVGERIFHAAWRANLIANSGGESMQIGDRTLPVQRGKYTVVLERRKDLSDKSVSDYAAARKKLQSAGWTDDELDEMDDGEIWLEYKSELEREKLDVPHYSGHKKYTRAEVRQVQGRFRCAVLTNWENQCAISGTRLALEAAHIISYASGGSSRVENGVCLAADLHKLLDKGHMQIETGWVRLSDEAKTDPRYAHLEGKPLRKPLIKVTF
;
A
#
# COMPACT_ATOMS: atom_id res chain seq x y z
N MET A 1 -45.14 5.31 13.18
CA MET A 1 -44.37 6.10 12.20
C MET A 1 -42.90 5.70 12.28
N THR A 2 -42.40 4.99 11.28
CA THR A 2 -40.99 4.57 11.20
C THR A 2 -40.12 5.78 10.91
N ARG A 3 -39.42 6.29 11.92
CA ARG A 3 -38.42 7.36 11.74
C ARG A 3 -37.32 6.82 10.81
N ARG A 4 -37.30 7.27 9.56
CA ARG A 4 -36.21 6.98 8.63
C ARG A 4 -34.95 7.65 9.15
N TYR A 5 -33.87 6.88 9.27
CA TYR A 5 -32.55 7.39 9.66
C TYR A 5 -32.09 8.48 8.68
N THR A 6 -31.43 9.52 9.20
CA THR A 6 -30.88 10.59 8.36
C THR A 6 -29.74 10.04 7.49
N PRO A 7 -29.44 10.69 6.35
CA PRO A 7 -28.30 10.30 5.50
C PRO A 7 -26.98 10.21 6.26
N GLU A 8 -26.75 11.09 7.25
CA GLU A 8 -25.57 11.06 8.12
C GLU A 8 -25.58 9.87 9.08
N GLN A 9 -26.75 9.50 9.64
CA GLN A 9 -26.88 8.28 10.45
C GLN A 9 -26.66 7.03 9.60
N ALA A 10 -27.12 7.01 8.35
CA ALA A 10 -26.92 5.90 7.42
C ALA A 10 -25.45 5.81 6.92
N ASP A 11 -24.79 6.94 6.70
CA ASP A 11 -23.37 7.02 6.33
C ASP A 11 -22.47 6.63 7.52
N ARG A 12 -22.84 7.03 8.75
CA ARG A 12 -22.24 6.55 10.01
C ARG A 12 -22.53 5.06 10.29
N MET A 13 -23.41 4.41 9.53
CA MET A 13 -23.62 2.96 9.59
C MET A 13 -22.88 2.20 8.48
N ARG A 14 -22.08 2.89 7.65
CA ARG A 14 -21.30 2.24 6.59
C ARG A 14 -20.36 1.19 7.18
N LYS A 15 -20.39 0.08 6.47
CA LYS A 15 -20.09 -1.28 6.92
C LYS A 15 -18.57 -1.37 7.09
N ARG A 16 -18.06 -1.51 8.33
CA ARG A 16 -16.75 -2.13 8.72
C ARG A 16 -16.10 -1.53 9.98
N ARG A 17 -16.86 -1.09 10.99
CA ARG A 17 -16.31 -0.51 12.24
C ARG A 17 -16.44 -1.36 13.49
N TYR A 18 -17.02 -2.56 13.38
CA TYR A 18 -17.23 -3.44 14.54
C TYR A 18 -16.95 -4.91 14.20
N TRP A 19 -16.38 -5.64 15.15
CA TRP A 19 -16.47 -7.09 15.23
C TRP A 19 -17.83 -7.48 15.80
N PHE A 20 -18.35 -8.62 15.35
CA PHE A 20 -19.63 -9.16 15.76
C PHE A 20 -19.39 -10.42 16.56
N TYR A 21 -19.93 -10.53 17.76
CA TYR A 21 -19.86 -11.74 18.56
C TYR A 21 -21.25 -12.35 18.70
N VAL A 22 -21.34 -13.67 18.54
CA VAL A 22 -22.54 -14.48 18.79
C VAL A 22 -22.12 -15.64 19.69
N ASP A 23 -22.66 -15.70 20.91
CA ASP A 23 -22.32 -16.70 21.94
C ASP A 23 -20.80 -16.86 22.17
N GLY A 24 -20.06 -15.74 22.02
CA GLY A 24 -18.61 -15.70 22.18
C GLY A 24 -17.80 -15.92 20.89
N GLU A 25 -18.42 -16.39 19.81
CA GLU A 25 -17.76 -16.57 18.51
C GLU A 25 -17.70 -15.25 17.72
N ARG A 26 -16.53 -14.92 17.16
CA ARG A 26 -16.26 -13.63 16.49
C ARG A 26 -16.43 -13.70 14.98
N PHE A 27 -17.10 -12.69 14.41
CA PHE A 27 -17.36 -12.54 12.98
C PHE A 27 -16.94 -11.16 12.46
N SER A 28 -16.47 -11.14 11.21
CA SER A 28 -15.95 -9.95 10.53
C SER A 28 -17.03 -8.98 10.03
N SER A 29 -18.29 -9.41 9.99
CA SER A 29 -19.41 -8.60 9.54
C SER A 29 -20.75 -9.12 10.03
N ALA A 30 -21.74 -8.22 10.08
CA ALA A 30 -23.14 -8.58 10.31
C ALA A 30 -23.67 -9.63 9.33
N GLY A 31 -23.19 -9.60 8.07
CA GLY A 31 -23.59 -10.58 7.06
C GLY A 31 -23.06 -11.99 7.38
N ALA A 32 -21.78 -12.08 7.78
CA ALA A 32 -21.18 -13.34 8.20
C ALA A 32 -21.86 -13.93 9.43
N ALA A 33 -22.11 -13.09 10.44
CA ALA A 33 -22.82 -13.51 11.65
C ALA A 33 -24.26 -13.97 11.34
N ASN A 34 -25.00 -13.24 10.49
CA ASN A 34 -26.35 -13.67 10.06
C ASN A 34 -26.32 -15.00 9.28
N LYS A 35 -25.29 -15.22 8.46
CA LYS A 35 -25.13 -16.49 7.72
C LYS A 35 -24.85 -17.66 8.68
N HIS A 36 -24.04 -17.44 9.70
CA HIS A 36 -23.72 -18.44 10.73
C HIS A 36 -24.96 -18.85 11.52
N VAL A 37 -25.76 -17.89 11.99
CA VAL A 37 -26.98 -18.17 12.77
C VAL A 37 -28.18 -18.61 11.92
N GLY A 38 -28.08 -18.54 10.59
CA GLY A 38 -29.16 -18.89 9.66
C GLY A 38 -30.33 -17.89 9.63
N GLU A 39 -30.22 -16.77 10.33
CA GLU A 39 -31.28 -15.78 10.52
C GLU A 39 -30.74 -14.35 10.45
N ARG A 40 -31.61 -13.38 10.14
CA ARG A 40 -31.22 -11.97 9.99
C ARG A 40 -31.34 -11.18 11.30
N ILE A 41 -30.54 -11.54 12.29
CA ILE A 41 -30.58 -10.91 13.63
C ILE A 41 -29.84 -9.56 13.69
N PHE A 42 -28.84 -9.32 12.84
CA PHE A 42 -28.01 -8.10 12.81
C PHE A 42 -28.46 -7.03 11.80
N HIS A 43 -29.72 -6.59 11.85
CA HIS A 43 -30.21 -5.54 10.96
C HIS A 43 -29.68 -4.14 11.34
N ALA A 44 -29.56 -3.25 10.34
CA ALA A 44 -28.84 -1.98 10.49
C ALA A 44 -29.41 -1.06 11.57
N ALA A 45 -30.74 -0.91 11.60
CA ALA A 45 -31.45 -0.10 12.59
C ALA A 45 -31.15 -0.53 14.04
N TRP A 46 -31.23 -1.84 14.29
CA TRP A 46 -30.98 -2.38 15.62
C TRP A 46 -29.52 -2.25 16.04
N ARG A 47 -28.57 -2.50 15.14
CA ARG A 47 -27.14 -2.30 15.44
C ARG A 47 -26.85 -0.87 15.87
N ALA A 48 -27.45 0.11 15.19
CA ALA A 48 -27.27 1.51 15.53
C ALA A 48 -27.78 1.83 16.94
N ASN A 49 -28.94 1.30 17.30
CA ASN A 49 -29.51 1.49 18.64
C ASN A 49 -28.62 0.83 19.72
N LEU A 50 -28.11 -0.38 19.46
CA LEU A 50 -27.22 -1.08 20.40
C LEU A 50 -25.92 -0.29 20.63
N ILE A 51 -25.31 0.21 19.56
CA ILE A 51 -24.09 1.01 19.63
C ILE A 51 -24.36 2.32 20.39
N ALA A 52 -25.44 3.04 20.06
CA ALA A 52 -25.81 4.28 20.73
C ALA A 52 -26.02 4.08 22.24
N ASN A 53 -26.69 2.99 22.62
CA ASN A 53 -26.94 2.66 24.03
C ASN A 53 -25.69 2.21 24.79
N SER A 54 -24.60 1.87 24.09
CA SER A 54 -23.36 1.36 24.70
C SER A 54 -22.22 2.38 24.68
N GLY A 55 -22.52 3.67 24.48
CA GLY A 55 -21.53 4.74 24.46
C GLY A 55 -21.36 5.42 23.10
N GLY A 56 -21.91 4.85 22.02
CA GLY A 56 -22.02 5.50 20.71
C GLY A 56 -20.67 6.00 20.17
N GLU A 57 -20.55 7.33 20.02
CA GLU A 57 -19.35 8.01 19.50
C GLU A 57 -18.20 8.07 20.50
N SER A 58 -18.46 7.85 21.80
CA SER A 58 -17.43 7.83 22.84
C SER A 58 -16.70 6.48 22.96
N MET A 59 -17.22 5.43 22.32
CA MET A 59 -16.59 4.10 22.31
C MET A 59 -15.22 4.14 21.64
N GLN A 60 -14.20 3.77 22.39
CA GLN A 60 -12.82 3.61 21.93
C GLN A 60 -12.63 2.28 21.20
N ILE A 61 -11.53 2.14 20.48
CA ILE A 61 -11.15 0.87 19.84
C ILE A 61 -10.95 -0.19 20.93
N GLY A 62 -11.57 -1.36 20.76
CA GLY A 62 -11.60 -2.44 21.75
C GLY A 62 -12.83 -2.42 22.66
N ASP A 63 -13.57 -1.32 22.73
CA ASP A 63 -14.76 -1.23 23.56
C ASP A 63 -15.86 -2.14 23.02
N ARG A 64 -16.56 -2.81 23.95
CA ARG A 64 -17.66 -3.72 23.65
C ARG A 64 -18.99 -3.10 24.02
N THR A 65 -20.00 -3.37 23.20
CA THR A 65 -21.38 -3.07 23.56
C THR A 65 -21.83 -3.93 24.72
N LEU A 66 -22.88 -3.51 25.41
CA LEU A 66 -23.55 -4.37 26.37
C LEU A 66 -24.02 -5.66 25.66
N PRO A 67 -23.85 -6.84 26.28
CA PRO A 67 -24.40 -8.09 25.77
C PRO A 67 -25.93 -8.01 25.70
N VAL A 68 -26.49 -8.38 24.56
CA VAL A 68 -27.95 -8.39 24.35
C VAL A 68 -28.40 -9.76 23.86
N GLN A 69 -29.52 -10.23 24.38
CA GLN A 69 -30.18 -11.44 23.91
C GLN A 69 -30.99 -11.16 22.64
N ARG A 70 -30.74 -11.94 21.58
CA ARG A 70 -31.44 -11.88 20.29
C ARG A 70 -31.91 -13.28 19.92
N GLY A 71 -33.15 -13.60 20.31
CA GLY A 71 -33.66 -14.97 20.21
C GLY A 71 -32.96 -15.83 21.26
N LYS A 72 -32.29 -16.89 20.81
CA LYS A 72 -31.48 -17.78 21.67
C LYS A 72 -30.00 -17.38 21.77
N TYR A 73 -29.58 -16.33 21.04
CA TYR A 73 -28.18 -15.96 20.90
C TYR A 73 -27.84 -14.74 21.76
N THR A 74 -26.69 -14.80 22.43
CA THR A 74 -26.07 -13.65 23.10
C THR A 74 -25.20 -12.91 22.10
N VAL A 75 -25.46 -11.62 21.88
CA VAL A 75 -24.72 -10.84 20.89
C VAL A 75 -24.00 -9.65 21.50
N VAL A 76 -22.78 -9.41 21.02
CA VAL A 76 -21.93 -8.28 21.43
C VAL A 76 -21.27 -7.69 20.17
N LEU A 77 -21.13 -6.37 20.11
CA LEU A 77 -20.35 -5.69 19.08
C LEU A 77 -19.11 -5.08 19.72
N GLU A 78 -17.95 -5.22 19.09
CA GLU A 78 -16.69 -4.64 19.59
C GLU A 78 -16.18 -3.61 18.57
N ARG A 79 -15.88 -2.39 19.03
CA ARG A 79 -15.36 -1.32 18.17
C ARG A 79 -13.97 -1.72 17.69
N ARG A 80 -13.75 -1.66 16.39
CA ARG A 80 -12.42 -1.85 15.79
C ARG A 80 -11.91 -0.56 15.19
N LYS A 81 -10.60 -0.50 14.92
CA LYS A 81 -9.96 0.60 14.17
C LYS A 81 -10.75 0.83 12.89
N ASP A 82 -11.06 2.10 12.61
CA ASP A 82 -11.83 2.47 11.43
C ASP A 82 -11.07 1.99 10.18
N LEU A 83 -11.63 1.00 9.49
CA LEU A 83 -11.20 0.71 8.12
C LEU A 83 -11.70 1.89 7.28
N SER A 84 -10.79 2.69 6.73
CA SER A 84 -11.14 3.72 5.76
C SER A 84 -11.93 3.09 4.62
N ASP A 85 -13.10 3.65 4.33
CA ASP A 85 -14.09 3.08 3.42
C ASP A 85 -13.64 3.13 1.94
N LYS A 86 -14.18 2.19 1.12
CA LYS A 86 -14.08 1.98 -0.35
C LYS A 86 -13.07 0.95 -0.91
N SER A 87 -13.25 -0.37 -0.77
CA SER A 87 -12.46 -1.32 -1.61
C SER A 87 -12.83 -2.80 -1.68
N VAL A 88 -13.98 -3.36 -1.25
CA VAL A 88 -14.07 -4.86 -1.25
C VAL A 88 -13.94 -5.48 -2.67
N SER A 89 -14.35 -4.75 -3.71
CA SER A 89 -14.08 -5.10 -5.11
C SER A 89 -12.67 -4.72 -5.54
N ASP A 90 -12.20 -3.53 -5.15
CA ASP A 90 -10.90 -2.99 -5.56
C ASP A 90 -9.72 -3.62 -4.83
N TYR A 91 -9.93 -4.27 -3.68
CA TYR A 91 -8.92 -4.90 -2.84
C TYR A 91 -8.51 -6.28 -3.38
N ALA A 92 -9.50 -7.08 -3.80
CA ALA A 92 -9.22 -8.31 -4.50
C ALA A 92 -8.54 -8.02 -5.85
N ALA A 93 -8.96 -6.96 -6.54
CA ALA A 93 -8.31 -6.47 -7.76
C ALA A 93 -6.90 -5.93 -7.49
N ALA A 94 -6.71 -5.16 -6.41
CA ALA A 94 -5.42 -4.63 -5.98
C ALA A 94 -4.45 -5.74 -5.61
N ARG A 95 -4.85 -6.69 -4.75
CA ARG A 95 -4.02 -7.86 -4.41
C ARG A 95 -3.70 -8.68 -5.64
N LYS A 96 -4.66 -8.96 -6.52
CA LYS A 96 -4.39 -9.68 -7.78
C LYS A 96 -3.41 -8.93 -8.68
N LYS A 97 -3.50 -7.59 -8.75
CA LYS A 97 -2.57 -6.75 -9.50
C LYS A 97 -1.17 -6.81 -8.87
N LEU A 98 -1.06 -6.65 -7.55
CA LEU A 98 0.21 -6.73 -6.82
C LEU A 98 0.84 -8.12 -6.95
N GLN A 99 0.06 -9.19 -6.82
CA GLN A 99 0.52 -10.56 -7.09
C GLN A 99 1.06 -10.72 -8.52
N SER A 100 0.35 -10.18 -9.52
CA SER A 100 0.84 -10.19 -10.91
C SER A 100 2.11 -9.36 -11.13
N ALA A 101 2.34 -8.36 -10.27
CA ALA A 101 3.58 -7.58 -10.26
C ALA A 101 4.72 -8.31 -9.53
N GLY A 102 4.45 -9.39 -8.78
CA GLY A 102 5.48 -10.19 -8.11
C GLY A 102 5.44 -10.15 -6.58
N TRP A 103 4.40 -9.57 -5.98
CA TRP A 103 4.18 -9.60 -4.52
C TRP A 103 3.65 -10.96 -4.06
N THR A 104 4.14 -11.46 -2.92
CA THR A 104 3.67 -12.72 -2.33
C THR A 104 2.46 -12.53 -1.41
N ASP A 105 1.75 -13.62 -1.10
CA ASP A 105 0.62 -13.56 -0.18
C ASP A 105 1.03 -13.14 1.24
N ASP A 106 2.14 -13.69 1.75
CA ASP A 106 2.68 -13.34 3.06
C ASP A 106 3.01 -11.84 3.15
N GLU A 107 3.59 -11.29 2.08
CA GLU A 107 3.93 -9.87 1.99
C GLU A 107 2.71 -8.96 2.01
N LEU A 108 1.63 -9.39 1.38
CA LEU A 108 0.36 -8.66 1.34
C LEU A 108 -0.45 -8.86 2.63
N ASP A 109 -0.23 -9.93 3.39
CA ASP A 109 -0.89 -10.17 4.69
C ASP A 109 -0.27 -9.36 5.83
N GLU A 110 0.99 -8.94 5.69
CA GLU A 110 1.68 -8.04 6.62
C GLU A 110 1.26 -6.57 6.49
N MET A 111 0.66 -6.18 5.35
CA MET A 111 0.28 -4.80 5.04
C MET A 111 -1.16 -4.50 5.46
N ASP A 112 -1.43 -3.27 5.88
CA ASP A 112 -2.81 -2.82 6.09
C ASP A 112 -3.53 -2.46 4.76
N ASP A 113 -4.86 -2.39 4.82
CA ASP A 113 -5.71 -2.10 3.66
C ASP A 113 -5.33 -0.78 2.94
N GLY A 114 -4.81 0.20 3.68
CA GLY A 114 -4.38 1.50 3.16
C GLY A 114 -3.03 1.41 2.45
N GLU A 115 -2.08 0.67 3.03
CA GLU A 115 -0.78 0.39 2.43
C GLU A 115 -0.93 -0.36 1.10
N ILE A 116 -1.79 -1.39 1.06
CA ILE A 116 -2.10 -2.15 -0.16
C ILE A 116 -2.68 -1.24 -1.25
N TRP A 117 -3.55 -0.30 -0.88
CA TRP A 117 -4.16 0.62 -1.83
C TRP A 117 -3.14 1.62 -2.40
N LEU A 118 -2.26 2.15 -1.54
CA LEU A 118 -1.17 3.04 -1.95
C LEU A 118 -0.22 2.35 -2.92
N GLU A 119 0.10 1.09 -2.65
CA GLU A 119 0.97 0.33 -3.53
C GLU A 119 0.29 -0.01 -4.86
N TYR A 120 -0.99 -0.39 -4.83
CA TYR A 120 -1.79 -0.59 -6.03
C TYR A 120 -1.84 0.65 -6.93
N LYS A 121 -2.04 1.85 -6.35
CA LYS A 121 -1.95 3.12 -7.10
C LYS A 121 -0.59 3.29 -7.75
N SER A 122 0.46 3.03 -6.99
CA SER A 122 1.84 3.18 -7.46
C SER A 122 2.11 2.22 -8.62
N GLU A 123 1.66 0.97 -8.55
CA GLU A 123 1.75 0.03 -9.68
C GLU A 123 0.98 0.50 -10.91
N LEU A 124 -0.22 1.06 -10.75
CA LEU A 124 -0.96 1.62 -11.89
C LEU A 124 -0.24 2.81 -12.52
N GLU A 125 0.43 3.65 -11.74
CA GLU A 125 1.24 4.74 -12.25
C GLU A 125 2.49 4.24 -12.98
N ARG A 126 3.13 3.18 -12.48
CA ARG A 126 4.27 2.54 -13.15
C ARG A 126 3.86 1.91 -14.47
N GLU A 127 2.74 1.18 -14.50
CA GLU A 127 2.20 0.59 -15.73
C GLU A 127 1.92 1.64 -16.81
N LYS A 128 1.44 2.84 -16.44
CA LYS A 128 1.25 3.95 -17.39
C LYS A 128 2.55 4.41 -18.05
N LEU A 129 3.70 4.18 -17.44
CA LEU A 129 5.00 4.52 -18.02
C LEU A 129 5.53 3.38 -18.90
N ASP A 130 5.09 2.14 -18.65
CA ASP A 130 5.45 0.95 -19.42
C ASP A 130 4.51 0.68 -20.61
N VAL A 131 3.34 1.33 -20.68
CA VAL A 131 2.50 1.25 -21.88
C VAL A 131 3.19 1.93 -23.06
N PRO A 132 3.22 1.30 -24.26
CA PRO A 132 3.82 1.91 -25.43
C PRO A 132 3.11 3.20 -25.82
N HIS A 133 3.80 4.34 -25.70
CA HIS A 133 3.27 5.65 -26.10
C HIS A 133 3.24 5.82 -27.64
N TYR A 134 3.92 4.94 -28.38
CA TYR A 134 3.94 4.87 -29.84
C TYR A 134 3.19 3.63 -30.35
N SER A 135 1.88 3.54 -30.10
CA SER A 135 1.05 2.37 -30.39
C SER A 135 0.75 2.12 -31.88
N GLY A 136 1.20 2.98 -32.79
CA GLY A 136 0.90 2.91 -34.24
C GLY A 136 2.00 2.32 -35.14
N HIS A 137 3.21 2.12 -34.64
CA HIS A 137 4.35 1.74 -35.48
C HIS A 137 4.83 0.31 -35.20
N LYS A 138 4.33 -0.64 -36.02
CA LYS A 138 4.66 -2.09 -35.97
C LYS A 138 6.14 -2.46 -36.20
N LYS A 139 7.06 -1.48 -36.26
CA LYS A 139 8.49 -1.68 -36.59
C LYS A 139 9.44 -1.64 -35.40
N TYR A 140 8.97 -1.36 -34.18
CA TYR A 140 9.83 -1.34 -33.00
C TYR A 140 9.85 -2.70 -32.31
N THR A 141 11.05 -3.20 -32.02
CA THR A 141 11.24 -4.45 -31.27
C THR A 141 10.67 -4.29 -29.87
N ARG A 142 9.54 -4.95 -29.62
CA ARG A 142 8.92 -5.05 -28.31
C ARG A 142 9.73 -6.06 -27.50
N ALA A 143 10.61 -5.59 -26.62
CA ALA A 143 11.06 -6.46 -25.54
C ALA A 143 9.84 -6.72 -24.66
N GLU A 144 9.42 -7.98 -24.53
CA GLU A 144 8.48 -8.35 -23.47
C GLU A 144 9.17 -8.06 -22.14
N VAL A 145 8.81 -6.94 -21.52
CA VAL A 145 9.29 -6.58 -20.20
C VAL A 145 8.66 -7.61 -19.25
N ARG A 146 9.42 -8.65 -18.88
CA ARG A 146 9.07 -9.52 -17.76
C ARG A 146 9.18 -8.69 -16.48
N GLN A 147 8.08 -8.06 -16.10
CA GLN A 147 7.99 -7.34 -14.84
C GLN A 147 7.67 -8.32 -13.71
N VAL A 148 8.70 -8.96 -13.17
CA VAL A 148 8.65 -9.40 -11.78
C VAL A 148 9.27 -8.27 -10.97
N GLN A 149 8.42 -7.34 -10.51
CA GLN A 149 8.79 -6.30 -9.56
C GLN A 149 8.59 -6.86 -8.14
N GLY A 150 9.67 -7.31 -7.49
CA GLY A 150 9.57 -7.78 -6.10
C GLY A 150 9.18 -6.66 -5.12
N ARG A 151 8.58 -7.00 -3.98
CA ARG A 151 8.18 -6.07 -2.89
C ARG A 151 9.22 -5.00 -2.59
N PHE A 152 10.50 -5.37 -2.54
CA PHE A 152 11.61 -4.44 -2.31
C PHE A 152 11.63 -3.31 -3.34
N ARG A 153 11.58 -3.65 -4.63
CA ARG A 153 11.60 -2.65 -5.70
C ARG A 153 10.44 -1.68 -5.53
N CYS A 154 9.27 -2.23 -5.30
CA CYS A 154 8.04 -1.48 -5.23
C CYS A 154 8.05 -0.52 -4.04
N ALA A 155 8.42 -1.02 -2.86
CA ALA A 155 8.54 -0.22 -1.66
C ALA A 155 9.61 0.89 -1.79
N VAL A 156 10.74 0.62 -2.48
CA VAL A 156 11.75 1.65 -2.77
C VAL A 156 11.21 2.71 -3.71
N LEU A 157 10.58 2.34 -4.84
CA LEU A 157 10.03 3.31 -5.77
C LEU A 157 8.96 4.19 -5.11
N THR A 158 8.08 3.61 -4.30
CA THR A 158 7.08 4.33 -3.51
C THR A 158 7.74 5.29 -2.50
N ASN A 159 8.80 4.85 -1.81
CA ASN A 159 9.55 5.69 -0.86
C ASN A 159 10.15 6.96 -1.49
N TRP A 160 10.41 6.91 -2.80
CA TRP A 160 10.97 8.00 -3.59
C TRP A 160 9.95 8.66 -4.53
N GLU A 161 8.65 8.51 -4.25
CA GLU A 161 7.54 9.12 -4.99
C GLU A 161 7.56 8.81 -6.50
N ASN A 162 7.95 7.59 -6.87
CA ASN A 162 8.12 7.14 -8.25
C ASN A 162 8.97 8.11 -9.08
N GLN A 163 10.03 8.65 -8.46
CA GLN A 163 11.00 9.54 -9.09
C GLN A 163 12.42 9.10 -8.76
N CYS A 164 13.32 9.32 -9.70
CA CYS A 164 14.74 9.13 -9.43
C CYS A 164 15.20 10.11 -8.34
N ALA A 165 15.89 9.58 -7.34
CA ALA A 165 16.46 10.28 -6.21
C ALA A 165 17.41 11.42 -6.61
N ILE A 166 18.07 11.32 -7.77
CA ILE A 166 19.10 12.27 -8.23
C ILE A 166 18.54 13.19 -9.32
N SER A 167 17.98 12.63 -10.41
CA SER A 167 17.54 13.43 -11.57
C SER A 167 16.10 13.91 -11.47
N GLY A 168 15.26 13.27 -10.64
CA GLY A 168 13.82 13.53 -10.57
C GLY A 168 13.02 12.99 -11.75
N THR A 169 13.64 12.28 -12.70
CA THR A 169 12.90 11.62 -13.78
C THR A 169 11.90 10.61 -13.22
N ARG A 170 10.79 10.42 -13.94
CA ARG A 170 9.81 9.36 -13.66
C ARG A 170 9.98 8.16 -14.58
N LEU A 171 10.89 8.23 -15.55
CA LEU A 171 11.07 7.22 -16.58
C LEU A 171 12.27 6.31 -16.26
N ALA A 172 12.15 5.04 -16.67
CA ALA A 172 13.22 4.04 -16.57
C ALA A 172 13.78 3.89 -15.14
N LEU A 173 12.89 3.74 -14.16
CA LEU A 173 13.25 3.66 -12.75
C LEU A 173 13.67 2.25 -12.33
N GLU A 174 14.69 2.18 -11.48
CA GLU A 174 15.24 1.00 -10.86
C GLU A 174 15.42 1.20 -9.36
N ALA A 175 15.21 0.13 -8.59
CA ALA A 175 15.50 0.12 -7.16
C ALA A 175 16.91 -0.44 -6.98
N ALA A 176 17.81 0.41 -6.51
CA ALA A 176 19.18 0.05 -6.20
C ALA A 176 19.33 -0.18 -4.69
N HIS A 177 20.17 -1.15 -4.32
CA HIS A 177 20.60 -1.29 -2.93
C HIS A 177 21.73 -0.29 -2.65
N ILE A 178 21.74 0.34 -1.48
CA ILE A 178 22.84 1.22 -1.05
C ILE A 178 24.01 0.37 -0.57
N ILE A 179 23.75 -0.53 0.37
CA ILE A 179 24.66 -1.63 0.72
C ILE A 179 24.27 -2.82 -0.14
N SER A 180 25.20 -3.29 -0.96
CA SER A 180 24.93 -4.41 -1.89
C SER A 180 24.50 -5.67 -1.13
N TYR A 181 23.65 -6.48 -1.77
CA TYR A 181 23.25 -7.78 -1.22
C TYR A 181 24.46 -8.70 -0.98
N ALA A 182 25.45 -8.67 -1.87
CA ALA A 182 26.69 -9.45 -1.75
C ALA A 182 27.51 -9.06 -0.50
N SER A 183 27.36 -7.82 -0.03
CA SER A 183 27.98 -7.31 1.19
C SER A 183 27.09 -7.44 2.44
N GLY A 184 25.98 -8.20 2.35
CA GLY A 184 25.05 -8.42 3.48
C GLY A 184 23.95 -7.36 3.61
N GLY A 185 23.74 -6.53 2.59
CA GLY A 185 22.67 -5.53 2.59
C GLY A 185 21.27 -6.16 2.60
N SER A 186 20.43 -5.73 3.54
CA SER A 186 19.04 -6.20 3.61
C SER A 186 18.17 -5.59 2.51
N SER A 187 17.21 -6.34 1.99
CA SER A 187 16.16 -5.83 1.08
C SER A 187 15.06 -5.06 1.83
N ARG A 188 15.48 -4.08 2.63
CA ARG A 188 14.59 -3.16 3.36
C ARG A 188 14.61 -1.79 2.71
N VAL A 189 13.50 -1.06 2.83
CA VAL A 189 13.32 0.26 2.20
C VAL A 189 14.41 1.26 2.63
N GLU A 190 14.88 1.17 3.87
CA GLU A 190 15.93 2.02 4.43
C GLU A 190 17.30 1.81 3.78
N ASN A 191 17.49 0.69 3.07
CA ASN A 191 18.69 0.35 2.30
C ASN A 191 18.48 0.49 0.78
N GLY A 192 17.39 1.15 0.35
CA GLY A 192 17.02 1.25 -1.05
C GLY A 192 16.95 2.68 -1.58
N VAL A 193 17.49 2.89 -2.77
CA VAL A 193 17.43 4.17 -3.49
C VAL A 193 16.81 3.98 -4.88
N CYS A 194 15.84 4.84 -5.23
CA CYS A 194 15.23 4.83 -6.56
C CYS A 194 16.12 5.62 -7.54
N LEU A 195 16.64 4.96 -8.57
CA LEU A 195 17.54 5.56 -9.56
C LEU A 195 17.00 5.37 -10.97
N ALA A 196 17.37 6.28 -11.87
CA ALA A 196 17.21 6.01 -13.30
C ALA A 196 18.17 4.88 -13.71
N ALA A 197 17.78 4.05 -14.68
CA ALA A 197 18.53 2.84 -15.06
C ALA A 197 19.98 3.10 -15.47
N ASP A 198 20.28 4.27 -16.04
CA ASP A 198 21.66 4.67 -16.35
C ASP A 198 22.45 5.03 -15.08
N LEU A 199 21.83 5.75 -14.14
CA LEU A 199 22.44 6.09 -12.86
C LEU A 199 22.66 4.85 -11.98
N HIS A 200 21.72 3.91 -11.98
CA HIS A 200 21.90 2.63 -11.28
C HIS A 200 23.10 1.86 -11.85
N LYS A 201 23.25 1.81 -13.17
CA LYS A 201 24.43 1.21 -13.81
C LYS A 201 25.74 1.91 -13.47
N LEU A 202 25.74 3.24 -13.30
CA LEU A 202 26.91 3.97 -12.83
C LEU A 202 27.26 3.60 -11.39
N LEU A 203 26.26 3.43 -10.52
CA LEU A 203 26.43 3.00 -9.14
C LEU A 203 27.05 1.59 -9.09
N ASP A 204 26.44 0.62 -9.78
CA ASP A 204 26.89 -0.78 -9.79
C ASP A 204 28.30 -0.96 -10.33
N LYS A 205 28.70 -0.12 -11.29
CA LYS A 205 30.05 -0.13 -11.88
C LYS A 205 31.07 0.69 -11.08
N GLY A 206 30.66 1.34 -10.00
CA GLY A 206 31.54 2.17 -9.16
C GLY A 206 31.92 3.52 -9.76
N HIS A 207 31.26 3.96 -10.84
CA HIS A 207 31.47 5.28 -11.44
C HIS A 207 30.70 6.39 -10.72
N MET A 208 29.70 6.01 -9.91
CA MET A 208 28.94 6.88 -9.02
C MET A 208 28.88 6.23 -7.64
N GLN A 209 28.90 7.04 -6.60
CA GLN A 209 28.65 6.65 -5.23
C GLN A 209 27.71 7.67 -4.57
N ILE A 210 27.07 7.26 -3.49
CA ILE A 210 26.27 8.14 -2.65
C ILE A 210 26.95 8.22 -1.29
N GLU A 211 27.50 9.39 -0.96
CA GLU A 211 28.22 9.63 0.28
C GLU A 211 27.41 10.61 1.15
N THR A 212 26.89 10.15 2.27
CA THR A 212 26.10 10.99 3.21
C THR A 212 24.94 11.73 2.52
N GLY A 213 24.31 11.11 1.52
CA GLY A 213 23.21 11.70 0.77
C GLY A 213 23.61 12.62 -0.41
N TRP A 214 24.90 12.70 -0.72
CA TRP A 214 25.45 13.48 -1.84
C TRP A 214 26.02 12.56 -2.92
N VAL A 215 25.86 12.97 -4.17
CA VAL A 215 26.40 12.22 -5.32
C VAL A 215 27.89 12.49 -5.46
N ARG A 216 28.67 11.42 -5.60
CA ARG A 216 30.11 11.46 -5.92
C ARG A 216 30.37 10.66 -7.18
N LEU A 217 31.12 11.23 -8.11
CA LEU A 217 31.45 10.64 -9.39
C LEU A 217 32.94 10.35 -9.48
N SER A 218 33.26 9.25 -10.16
CA SER A 218 34.61 8.96 -10.67
C SER A 218 35.08 10.06 -11.62
N ASP A 219 36.40 10.17 -11.80
CA ASP A 219 36.98 11.14 -12.73
C ASP A 219 36.49 10.92 -14.16
N GLU A 220 36.34 9.66 -14.59
CA GLU A 220 35.78 9.32 -15.90
C GLU A 220 34.34 9.84 -16.05
N ALA A 221 33.49 9.60 -15.05
CA ALA A 221 32.10 10.06 -15.09
C ALA A 221 31.98 11.60 -15.06
N LYS A 222 32.92 12.30 -14.44
CA LYS A 222 33.00 13.77 -14.45
C LYS A 222 33.33 14.35 -15.82
N THR A 223 33.98 13.58 -16.70
CA THR A 223 34.28 14.05 -18.07
C THR A 223 33.10 13.97 -19.01
N ASP A 224 32.09 13.13 -18.72
CA ASP A 224 30.90 13.00 -19.55
C ASP A 224 29.88 14.11 -19.23
N PRO A 225 29.54 15.00 -20.19
CA PRO A 225 28.59 16.10 -19.97
C PRO A 225 27.21 15.64 -19.46
N ARG A 226 26.81 14.41 -19.77
CA ARG A 226 25.54 13.83 -19.30
C ARG A 226 25.52 13.67 -17.78
N TYR A 227 26.66 13.42 -17.14
CA TYR A 227 26.74 13.09 -15.72
C TYR A 227 27.50 14.14 -14.91
N ALA A 228 28.41 14.90 -15.51
CA ALA A 228 29.27 15.87 -14.81
C ALA A 228 28.51 16.81 -13.86
N HIS A 229 27.33 17.27 -14.26
CA HIS A 229 26.49 18.18 -13.48
C HIS A 229 25.82 17.53 -12.25
N LEU A 230 25.96 16.21 -12.07
CA LEU A 230 25.46 15.47 -10.91
C LEU A 230 26.45 15.42 -9.76
N GLU A 231 27.74 15.73 -9.98
CA GLU A 231 28.74 15.78 -8.92
C GLU A 231 28.31 16.74 -7.80
N GLY A 232 28.34 16.27 -6.55
CA GLY A 232 27.97 17.08 -5.38
C GLY A 232 26.50 17.44 -5.32
N LYS A 233 25.64 16.82 -6.15
CA LYS A 233 24.19 17.05 -6.09
C LYS A 233 23.60 16.31 -4.88
N PRO A 234 22.76 16.96 -4.06
CA PRO A 234 22.04 16.28 -2.99
C PRO A 234 20.92 15.41 -3.56
N LEU A 235 20.65 14.29 -2.90
CA LEU A 235 19.47 13.49 -3.20
C LEU A 235 18.19 14.25 -2.83
N ARG A 236 17.11 13.90 -3.51
CA ARG A 236 15.74 14.27 -3.10
C ARG A 236 15.43 13.66 -1.72
N LYS A 237 14.38 14.16 -1.07
CA LYS A 237 13.96 13.66 0.24
C LYS A 237 13.05 12.44 0.07
N PRO A 238 13.38 11.28 0.66
CA PRO A 238 12.47 10.14 0.68
C PRO A 238 11.37 10.31 1.75
N LEU A 239 10.29 9.53 1.64
CA LEU A 239 9.18 9.52 2.62
C LEU A 239 9.60 8.90 3.96
N ILE A 240 10.32 7.77 3.88
CA ILE A 240 10.95 7.04 4.97
C ILE A 240 12.45 7.31 4.89
N LYS A 241 13.07 7.61 6.04
CA LYS A 241 14.50 7.92 6.11
C LYS A 241 15.33 6.73 5.65
N VAL A 242 16.23 7.00 4.71
CA VAL A 242 17.19 6.05 4.15
C VAL A 242 18.53 6.23 4.85
N THR A 243 19.29 5.14 5.01
CA THR A 243 20.61 5.15 5.65
C THR A 243 21.68 5.00 4.57
N PHE A 244 22.70 5.87 4.61
CA PHE A 244 23.83 5.90 3.69
C PHE A 244 25.11 5.61 4.44
#